data_AF-A0A3L6EQF6-F1
#
_entry.id   AF-A0A3L6EQF6-F1
#
_cell.length_a   1.000
_cell.length_b   1.000
_cell.length_c   1.000
_cell.angle_alpha   90.00
_cell.angle_beta   90.00
_cell.angle_gamma   90.00
#
_symmetry.space_group_name_H-M   'P 1'
#
loop_
_entity.id
_entity.type
_entity.pdbx_description
1 polymer ?
#
loop_
_entity_poly.entity_id
_entity_poly.type
_entity_poly.pdbx_seq_one_letter_code
_entity_poly.pdbx_strand_id
1 'polypeptide(L)'
;MDLLASLAAEERWLFPAFLAMYAAIYCAGQLVVFRRWAPRQRLDGASCLISLFHGTPAALAAAGAILALPAGSRSFAAPNARLQDHVLDYSVAYFTMDLLHYLAFLPGDVLFIAHHLATLFVFLTCRYLVRHGAYALLVLLVLAEVTSLLQNVWTLAGIWRDQSPAAARVYGALSPPFYALYTLVRGVAGPLFLLKMAAFYLSGQAVDVIPWWVRISWILVVGTAIAVSNLWIWNLWKELVREWKQQAPPKSKKDT
;
A
#
# COMPACT_ATOMS: atom_id res chain seq x y z
N MET A 1 1.46 37.03 16.87
CA MET A 1 0.33 36.09 16.78
C MET A 1 0.09 35.60 15.36
N ASP A 2 0.30 36.44 14.33
CA ASP A 2 0.07 36.04 12.94
C ASP A 2 1.08 35.04 12.37
N LEU A 3 2.34 35.05 12.80
CA LEU A 3 3.34 34.05 12.36
C LEU A 3 3.03 32.65 12.91
N LEU A 4 2.59 32.54 14.16
CA LEU A 4 2.19 31.26 14.76
C LEU A 4 0.85 30.77 14.19
N ALA A 5 -0.07 31.68 13.85
CA ALA A 5 -1.29 31.34 13.12
C ALA A 5 -1.00 30.93 11.66
N SER A 6 0.01 31.53 11.03
CA SER A 6 0.53 31.18 9.70
C SER A 6 1.24 29.82 9.71
N LEU A 7 2.07 29.52 10.71
CA LEU A 7 2.71 28.22 10.87
C LEU A 7 1.70 27.12 11.26
N ALA A 8 0.71 27.44 12.10
CA ALA A 8 -0.41 26.54 12.38
C ALA A 8 -1.38 26.40 11.18
N ALA A 9 -1.35 27.35 10.23
CA ALA A 9 -2.03 27.23 8.94
C ALA A 9 -1.20 26.41 7.93
N GLU A 10 0.14 26.50 7.97
CA GLU A 10 1.06 25.62 7.22
C GLU A 10 0.96 24.16 7.68
N GLU A 11 0.68 23.92 8.96
CA GLU A 11 0.40 22.58 9.49
C GLU A 11 -0.85 21.91 8.91
N ARG A 12 -1.68 22.62 8.13
CA ARG A 12 -2.94 22.04 7.61
C ARG A 12 -2.75 21.15 6.39
N TRP A 13 -1.64 21.26 5.65
CA TRP A 13 -1.44 20.58 4.35
C TRP A 13 0.05 20.19 4.18
N LEU A 14 0.43 19.01 4.66
CA LEU A 14 1.83 18.55 4.59
C LEU A 14 2.18 17.90 3.24
N PHE A 15 1.21 17.77 2.34
CA PHE A 15 1.37 17.11 1.04
C PHE A 15 2.57 17.62 0.23
N PRO A 16 2.81 18.94 0.03
CA PRO A 16 3.94 19.41 -0.77
C PRO A 16 5.30 19.02 -0.18
N ALA A 17 5.43 19.08 1.15
CA ALA A 17 6.66 18.70 1.84
C ALA A 17 6.93 17.20 1.71
N PHE A 18 5.91 16.36 1.91
CA PHE A 18 6.04 14.92 1.70
C PHE A 18 6.31 14.56 0.24
N LEU A 19 5.70 15.27 -0.72
CA LEU A 19 5.95 15.05 -2.14
C LEU A 19 7.41 15.37 -2.49
N ALA A 20 7.94 16.48 -1.99
CA ALA A 20 9.36 16.84 -2.15
C ALA A 20 10.29 15.79 -1.52
N MET A 21 9.94 15.27 -0.34
CA MET A 21 10.67 14.19 0.31
C MET A 21 10.69 12.92 -0.56
N TYR A 22 9.54 12.46 -1.06
CA TYR A 22 9.48 11.28 -1.93
C TYR A 22 10.21 11.49 -3.25
N ALA A 23 10.14 12.68 -3.85
CA ALA A 23 10.92 13.02 -5.03
C ALA A 23 12.43 12.94 -4.75
N ALA A 24 12.89 13.45 -3.60
CA ALA A 24 14.30 13.34 -3.21
C ALA A 24 14.74 11.88 -3.01
N ILE A 25 13.92 11.05 -2.35
CA ILE A 25 14.20 9.62 -2.18
C ILE A 25 14.23 8.90 -3.53
N TYR A 26 13.28 9.20 -4.42
CA TYR A 26 13.24 8.65 -5.77
C TYR A 26 14.50 9.02 -6.56
N CYS A 27 14.91 10.28 -6.54
CA CYS A 27 16.15 10.75 -7.16
C CYS A 27 17.39 10.08 -6.57
N ALA A 28 17.45 9.90 -5.24
CA ALA A 28 18.54 9.17 -4.60
C ALA A 28 18.56 7.69 -5.03
N GLY A 29 17.39 7.06 -5.18
CA GLY A 29 17.24 5.73 -5.76
C GLY A 29 17.83 5.62 -7.16
N GLN A 30 17.45 6.54 -8.05
CA GLN A 30 17.91 6.58 -9.44
C GLN A 30 19.41 6.89 -9.57
N LEU A 31 19.90 7.91 -8.85
CA LEU A 31 21.21 8.48 -9.08
C LEU A 31 22.31 7.84 -8.21
N VAL A 32 21.95 7.27 -7.06
CA VAL A 32 22.91 6.77 -6.07
C VAL A 32 22.75 5.28 -5.84
N VAL A 33 21.58 4.84 -5.36
CA VAL A 33 21.37 3.47 -4.86
C VAL A 33 21.43 2.44 -6.00
N PHE A 34 20.63 2.64 -7.04
CA PHE A 34 20.48 1.70 -8.15
C PHE A 34 21.22 2.13 -9.41
N ARG A 35 22.18 3.06 -9.28
CA ARG A 35 22.89 3.67 -10.42
C ARG A 35 23.60 2.67 -11.36
N ARG A 36 23.91 1.47 -10.85
CA ARG A 36 24.59 0.39 -11.59
C ARG A 36 23.63 -0.67 -12.15
N TRP A 37 22.34 -0.59 -11.82
CA TRP A 37 21.35 -1.54 -12.32
C TRP A 37 20.99 -1.20 -13.76
N ALA A 38 20.49 -2.18 -14.52
CA ALA A 38 20.01 -1.91 -15.88
C ALA A 38 18.89 -0.85 -15.86
N PRO A 39 18.72 -0.05 -16.92
CA PRO A 39 17.80 1.10 -16.90
C PRO A 39 16.39 0.78 -16.40
N ARG A 40 15.81 -0.35 -16.84
CA ARG A 40 14.49 -0.80 -16.37
C ARG A 40 14.49 -1.22 -14.90
N GLN A 41 15.42 -2.07 -14.48
CA GLN A 41 15.52 -2.52 -13.09
C GLN A 41 15.76 -1.34 -12.13
N ARG A 42 16.46 -0.30 -12.59
CA ARG A 42 16.68 0.92 -11.83
C ARG A 42 15.38 1.70 -11.58
N LEU A 43 14.48 1.73 -12.56
CA LEU A 43 13.13 2.28 -12.43
C LEU A 43 12.34 1.51 -11.36
N ASP A 44 12.26 0.18 -11.51
CA ASP A 44 11.57 -0.71 -10.58
C ASP A 44 12.15 -0.59 -9.15
N GLY A 45 13.48 -0.54 -9.03
CA GLY A 45 14.18 -0.41 -7.75
C GLY A 45 13.87 0.92 -7.06
N ALA A 46 13.84 2.04 -7.79
CA ALA A 46 13.54 3.35 -7.19
C ALA A 46 12.08 3.47 -6.74
N SER A 47 11.13 2.94 -7.51
CA SER A 47 9.72 2.82 -7.07
C SER A 47 9.61 1.98 -5.80
N CYS A 48 10.28 0.81 -5.77
CA CYS A 48 10.33 -0.04 -4.59
C CYS A 48 10.99 0.65 -3.38
N LEU A 49 12.00 1.51 -3.59
CA LEU A 49 12.63 2.29 -2.53
C LEU A 49 11.68 3.33 -1.93
N ILE A 50 10.97 4.11 -2.74
CA ILE A 50 9.96 5.04 -2.19
C ILE A 50 8.83 4.30 -1.49
N SER A 51 8.48 3.09 -1.95
CA SER A 51 7.53 2.20 -1.28
C SER A 51 8.03 1.73 0.09
N LEU A 52 9.32 1.38 0.24
CA LEU A 52 9.92 1.07 1.54
C LEU A 52 9.85 2.25 2.52
N PHE A 53 10.12 3.45 2.00
CA PHE A 53 10.01 4.70 2.76
C PHE A 53 8.58 5.13 3.00
N HIS A 54 7.57 4.46 2.44
CA HIS A 54 6.16 4.71 2.71
C HIS A 54 5.56 3.61 3.59
N GLY A 55 5.61 2.34 3.19
CA GLY A 55 4.75 1.30 3.74
C GLY A 55 4.86 1.11 5.25
N THR A 56 6.03 0.72 5.76
CA THR A 56 6.21 0.53 7.21
C THR A 56 5.97 1.82 8.00
N PRO A 57 6.54 2.99 7.63
CA PRO A 57 6.21 4.24 8.30
C PRO A 57 4.72 4.59 8.29
N ALA A 58 4.03 4.39 7.16
CA ALA A 58 2.60 4.66 7.01
C ALA A 58 1.76 3.74 7.90
N ALA A 59 2.09 2.44 7.96
CA ALA A 59 1.44 1.49 8.84
C ALA A 59 1.57 1.90 10.32
N LEU A 60 2.78 2.27 10.74
CA LEU A 60 3.05 2.70 12.12
C LEU A 60 2.35 4.02 12.45
N ALA A 61 2.43 5.00 11.56
CA ALA A 61 1.77 6.30 11.72
C ALA A 61 0.24 6.15 11.75
N ALA A 62 -0.33 5.31 10.87
CA ALA A 62 -1.75 5.02 10.84
C ALA A 62 -2.21 4.33 12.13
N ALA A 63 -1.48 3.32 12.60
CA ALA A 63 -1.75 2.63 13.86
C ALA A 63 -1.68 3.62 15.03
N GLY A 64 -0.64 4.47 15.09
CA GLY A 64 -0.50 5.51 16.10
C GLY A 64 -1.67 6.51 16.08
N ALA A 65 -2.07 6.97 14.90
CA ALA A 65 -3.20 7.88 14.74
C ALA A 65 -4.54 7.25 15.16
N ILE A 66 -4.74 5.96 14.91
CA ILE A 66 -5.92 5.21 15.37
C ILE A 66 -5.90 5.04 16.90
N LEU A 67 -4.75 4.66 17.46
CA LEU A 67 -4.59 4.41 18.90
C LEU A 67 -4.75 5.69 19.73
N ALA A 68 -4.35 6.83 19.17
CA ALA A 68 -4.54 8.15 19.80
C ALA A 68 -6.01 8.59 19.88
N LEU A 69 -6.92 7.99 19.11
CA LEU A 69 -8.35 8.29 19.20
C LEU A 69 -8.97 7.66 20.46
N PRO A 70 -9.85 8.40 21.18
CA PRO A 70 -10.74 7.81 22.17
C PRO A 70 -11.56 6.67 21.57
N ALA A 71 -11.83 5.61 22.33
CA ALA A 71 -12.52 4.42 21.83
C ALA A 71 -13.88 4.74 21.18
N GLY A 72 -14.66 5.66 21.75
CA GLY A 72 -15.95 6.10 21.21
C GLY A 72 -15.86 6.93 19.93
N SER A 73 -14.67 7.42 19.56
CA SER A 73 -14.44 8.22 18.35
C SER A 73 -13.96 7.37 17.17
N ARG A 74 -13.75 6.05 17.36
CA ARG A 74 -13.33 5.10 16.32
C ARG A 74 -14.53 4.64 15.49
N SER A 75 -15.11 5.56 14.73
CA SER A 75 -16.28 5.31 13.87
C SER A 75 -15.95 5.52 12.40
N PHE A 76 -16.62 4.77 11.52
CA PHE A 76 -16.50 4.86 10.07
C PHE A 76 -17.01 6.19 9.49
N ALA A 77 -17.82 6.94 10.23
CA ALA A 77 -18.29 8.28 9.83
C ALA A 77 -17.69 9.41 10.69
N ALA A 78 -16.74 9.11 11.58
CA ALA A 78 -16.12 10.13 12.42
C ALA A 78 -15.41 11.20 11.56
N PRO A 79 -15.40 12.47 11.99
CA PRO A 79 -14.58 13.49 11.36
C PRO A 79 -13.11 13.09 11.45
N ASN A 80 -12.35 13.42 10.41
CA ASN A 80 -10.93 13.10 10.38
C ASN A 80 -10.20 13.88 11.48
N ALA A 81 -9.47 13.15 12.34
CA ALA A 81 -8.57 13.77 13.28
C ALA A 81 -7.29 14.25 12.60
N ARG A 82 -6.63 15.23 13.20
CA ARG A 82 -5.44 15.88 12.63
C ARG A 82 -4.31 14.89 12.29
N LEU A 83 -4.02 13.92 13.16
CA LEU A 83 -3.01 12.89 12.88
C LEU A 83 -3.40 12.00 11.69
N GLN A 84 -4.70 11.75 11.50
CA GLN A 84 -5.18 10.98 10.36
C GLN A 84 -5.01 11.76 9.06
N ASP A 85 -5.32 13.06 9.07
CA ASP A 85 -5.08 13.96 7.93
C ASP A 85 -3.60 14.00 7.53
N HIS A 86 -2.67 13.99 8.50
CA HIS A 86 -1.23 13.90 8.22
C HIS A 86 -0.82 12.57 7.58
N VAL A 87 -1.35 11.44 8.05
CA VAL A 87 -1.10 10.11 7.45
C VAL A 87 -1.66 10.04 6.02
N LEU A 88 -2.82 10.66 5.78
CA LEU A 88 -3.42 10.76 4.46
C LEU A 88 -2.56 11.65 3.53
N ASP A 89 -2.13 12.83 3.97
CA ASP A 89 -1.24 13.70 3.18
C ASP A 89 0.07 12.99 2.83
N TYR A 90 0.65 12.26 3.79
CA TYR A 90 1.86 11.44 3.61
C TYR A 90 1.66 10.36 2.55
N SER A 91 0.55 9.63 2.63
CA SER A 91 0.28 8.54 1.69
C SER A 91 -0.12 9.06 0.31
N VAL A 92 -0.91 10.14 0.23
CA VAL A 92 -1.25 10.81 -1.04
C VAL A 92 0.02 11.27 -1.75
N ALA A 93 0.99 11.83 -1.03
CA ALA A 93 2.28 12.22 -1.61
C ALA A 93 3.05 11.04 -2.20
N TYR A 94 3.14 9.92 -1.49
CA TYR A 94 3.74 8.69 -1.99
C TYR A 94 3.05 8.18 -3.27
N PHE A 95 1.74 7.94 -3.20
CA PHE A 95 0.99 7.39 -4.33
C PHE A 95 1.02 8.35 -5.54
N THR A 96 1.08 9.66 -5.31
CA THR A 96 1.24 10.65 -6.39
C THR A 96 2.61 10.52 -7.05
N MET A 97 3.69 10.49 -6.27
CA MET A 97 5.05 10.37 -6.80
C MET A 97 5.23 9.08 -7.60
N ASP A 98 4.75 7.96 -7.06
CA ASP A 98 4.90 6.65 -7.71
C ASP A 98 3.98 6.52 -8.94
N LEU A 99 2.78 7.10 -8.92
CA LEU A 99 1.93 7.20 -10.11
C LEU A 99 2.61 7.99 -11.24
N LEU A 100 3.23 9.14 -10.92
CA LEU A 100 3.97 9.93 -11.90
C LEU A 100 5.13 9.13 -12.50
N HIS A 101 5.82 8.34 -11.69
CA HIS A 101 6.85 7.41 -12.16
C HIS A 101 6.30 6.40 -13.16
N TYR A 102 5.21 5.70 -12.82
CA TYR A 102 4.62 4.70 -13.71
C TYR A 102 4.10 5.33 -15.01
N LEU A 103 3.42 6.47 -14.95
CA LEU A 103 2.90 7.15 -16.14
C LEU A 103 4.02 7.63 -17.07
N ALA A 104 5.13 8.13 -16.51
CA ALA A 104 6.23 8.66 -17.30
C ALA A 104 7.17 7.59 -17.87
N PHE A 105 7.43 6.52 -17.11
CA PHE A 105 8.53 5.60 -17.42
C PHE A 105 8.10 4.14 -17.62
N LEU A 106 6.96 3.72 -17.06
CA LEU A 106 6.48 2.34 -17.11
C LEU A 106 4.96 2.27 -17.45
N PRO A 107 4.50 2.89 -18.56
CA PRO A 107 3.07 2.99 -18.88
C PRO A 107 2.40 1.64 -19.16
N GLY A 108 3.19 0.59 -19.40
CA GLY A 108 2.71 -0.79 -19.56
C GLY A 108 2.25 -1.46 -18.26
N ASP A 109 2.62 -0.91 -17.10
CA ASP A 109 2.32 -1.49 -15.79
C ASP A 109 0.93 -1.07 -15.30
N VAL A 110 -0.09 -1.36 -16.12
CA VAL A 110 -1.48 -0.89 -15.97
C VAL A 110 -2.07 -1.26 -14.61
N LEU A 111 -1.73 -2.44 -14.06
CA LEU A 111 -2.22 -2.87 -12.75
C LEU A 111 -1.74 -1.95 -11.63
N PHE A 112 -0.46 -1.55 -11.65
CA PHE A 112 0.09 -0.62 -10.66
C PHE A 112 -0.49 0.77 -10.84
N ILE A 113 -0.61 1.26 -12.07
CA ILE A 113 -1.25 2.55 -12.39
C ILE A 113 -2.69 2.58 -11.86
N ALA A 114 -3.49 1.56 -12.17
CA ALA A 114 -4.88 1.45 -11.73
C ALA A 114 -4.98 1.37 -10.21
N HIS A 115 -4.10 0.62 -9.55
CA HIS A 115 -4.03 0.54 -8.10
C HIS A 115 -3.72 1.92 -7.46
N HIS A 116 -2.74 2.64 -7.99
CA HIS A 116 -2.37 3.97 -7.48
C HIS A 116 -3.50 4.98 -7.66
N LEU A 117 -4.14 4.99 -8.83
CA LEU A 117 -5.31 5.83 -9.09
C LEU A 117 -6.47 5.51 -8.15
N ALA A 118 -6.77 4.23 -7.94
CA ALA A 118 -7.81 3.76 -7.02
C ALA A 118 -7.54 4.23 -5.58
N THR A 119 -6.32 4.04 -5.09
CA THR A 119 -5.94 4.45 -3.73
C THR A 119 -5.96 5.98 -3.58
N LEU A 120 -5.42 6.72 -4.56
CA LEU A 120 -5.49 8.19 -4.58
C LEU A 120 -6.93 8.68 -4.59
N PHE A 121 -7.82 8.09 -5.39
CA PHE A 121 -9.23 8.46 -5.41
C PHE A 121 -9.85 8.36 -4.02
N VAL A 122 -9.65 7.24 -3.32
CA VAL A 122 -10.20 7.01 -1.98
C VAL A 122 -9.58 7.97 -0.96
N PHE A 123 -8.26 8.18 -0.99
CA PHE A 123 -7.59 9.08 -0.06
C PHE A 123 -7.92 10.55 -0.29
N LEU A 124 -7.93 11.02 -1.53
CA LEU A 124 -8.24 12.41 -1.88
C LEU A 124 -9.69 12.75 -1.52
N THR A 125 -10.64 11.85 -1.84
CA THR A 125 -12.04 12.07 -1.49
C THR A 125 -12.22 12.06 0.03
N CYS A 126 -11.55 11.19 0.79
CA CYS A 126 -11.62 11.22 2.25
C CYS A 126 -10.98 12.48 2.84
N ARG A 127 -9.80 12.86 2.36
CA ARG A 127 -8.96 13.92 2.92
C ARG A 127 -9.45 15.33 2.59
N TYR A 128 -9.84 15.55 1.33
CA TYR A 128 -10.08 16.89 0.79
C TYR A 128 -11.54 17.14 0.42
N LEU A 129 -12.34 16.10 0.15
CA LEU A 129 -13.75 16.26 -0.20
C LEU A 129 -14.67 16.10 1.01
N VAL A 130 -14.69 14.92 1.65
CA VAL A 130 -15.66 14.64 2.73
C VAL A 130 -15.14 14.94 4.12
N ARG A 131 -13.81 14.88 4.35
CA ARG A 131 -13.16 15.10 5.66
C ARG A 131 -13.67 14.21 6.80
N HIS A 132 -14.26 13.08 6.45
CA HIS A 132 -14.80 12.07 7.36
C HIS A 132 -14.35 10.67 6.90
N GLY A 133 -14.33 9.72 7.83
CA GLY A 133 -14.10 8.30 7.53
C GLY A 133 -12.64 7.85 7.43
N ALA A 134 -11.68 8.71 7.78
CA ALA A 134 -10.26 8.34 7.78
C ALA A 134 -9.94 7.13 8.67
N TYR A 135 -10.71 6.89 9.74
CA TYR A 135 -10.54 5.69 10.57
C TYR A 135 -10.59 4.41 9.75
N ALA A 136 -11.58 4.26 8.86
CA ALA A 136 -11.72 3.07 8.03
C ALA A 136 -10.50 2.88 7.12
N LEU A 137 -10.10 3.98 6.47
CA LEU A 137 -9.01 3.97 5.50
C LEU A 137 -7.65 3.73 6.15
N LEU A 138 -7.42 4.26 7.34
CA LEU A 138 -6.18 4.02 8.07
C LEU A 138 -6.09 2.58 8.58
N VAL A 139 -7.20 1.94 8.97
CA VAL A 139 -7.17 0.50 9.31
C VAL A 139 -6.84 -0.32 8.06
N LEU A 140 -7.46 -0.01 6.92
CA LEU A 140 -7.14 -0.65 5.65
C LEU A 140 -5.68 -0.41 5.22
N LEU A 141 -5.14 0.80 5.45
CA LEU A 141 -3.75 1.14 5.21
C LEU A 141 -2.81 0.30 6.10
N VAL A 142 -3.12 0.13 7.39
CA VAL A 142 -2.35 -0.77 8.27
C VAL A 142 -2.37 -2.21 7.73
N LEU A 143 -3.54 -2.72 7.35
CA LEU A 143 -3.67 -4.08 6.79
C LEU A 143 -2.94 -4.23 5.46
N ALA A 144 -2.96 -3.19 4.61
CA ALA A 144 -2.22 -3.19 3.37
C ALA A 144 -0.70 -3.17 3.63
N GLU A 145 -0.24 -2.32 4.53
CA GLU A 145 1.17 -1.96 4.62
C GLU A 145 1.97 -2.79 5.64
N VAL A 146 1.33 -3.57 6.52
CA VAL A 146 2.05 -4.45 7.47
C VAL A 146 2.91 -5.51 6.77
N THR A 147 2.58 -5.85 5.51
CA THR A 147 3.38 -6.75 4.67
C THR A 147 4.44 -6.03 3.85
N SER A 148 4.46 -4.70 3.82
CA SER A 148 5.19 -3.95 2.78
C SER A 148 6.70 -4.04 2.91
N LEU A 149 7.27 -4.17 4.11
CA LEU A 149 8.70 -4.42 4.25
C LEU A 149 9.09 -5.75 3.59
N LEU A 150 8.37 -6.83 3.93
CA LEU A 150 8.60 -8.15 3.36
C LEU A 150 8.37 -8.14 1.85
N GLN A 151 7.29 -7.52 1.39
CA GLN A 151 6.94 -7.41 -0.02
C GLN A 151 8.05 -6.69 -0.80
N ASN A 152 8.49 -5.51 -0.35
CA ASN A 152 9.47 -4.72 -1.09
C ASN A 152 10.87 -5.38 -1.07
N VAL A 153 11.29 -5.96 0.05
CA VAL A 153 12.56 -6.72 0.08
C VAL A 153 12.48 -7.95 -0.83
N TRP A 154 11.35 -8.66 -0.82
CA TRP A 154 11.09 -9.77 -1.73
C TRP A 154 11.12 -9.32 -3.20
N THR A 155 10.50 -8.18 -3.53
CA THR A 155 10.51 -7.61 -4.89
C THR A 155 11.91 -7.21 -5.35
N LEU A 156 12.68 -6.48 -4.53
CA LEU A 156 14.08 -6.12 -4.85
C LEU A 156 14.96 -7.35 -5.05
N ALA A 157 14.82 -8.34 -4.16
CA ALA A 157 15.51 -9.61 -4.29
C ALA A 157 15.12 -10.32 -5.59
N GLY A 158 13.84 -10.28 -5.96
CA GLY A 158 13.32 -10.85 -7.21
C GLY A 158 13.88 -10.20 -8.47
N ILE A 159 14.00 -8.87 -8.49
CA ILE A 159 14.59 -8.11 -9.61
C ILE A 159 16.07 -8.48 -9.82
N TRP A 160 16.80 -8.71 -8.72
CA TRP A 160 18.25 -8.93 -8.74
C TRP A 160 18.67 -10.41 -8.65
N ARG A 161 17.74 -11.36 -8.52
CA ARG A 161 18.04 -12.77 -8.22
C ARG A 161 18.94 -13.45 -9.25
N ASP A 162 18.79 -13.10 -10.53
CA ASP A 162 19.58 -13.70 -11.62
C ASP A 162 21.02 -13.16 -11.66
N GLN A 163 21.26 -12.02 -11.01
CA GLN A 163 22.58 -11.37 -10.96
C GLN A 163 23.31 -11.61 -9.63
N SER A 164 22.63 -12.15 -8.61
CA SER A 164 23.23 -12.40 -7.29
C SER A 164 22.66 -13.65 -6.61
N PRO A 165 23.50 -14.65 -6.30
CA PRO A 165 23.09 -15.82 -5.52
C PRO A 165 22.53 -15.46 -4.14
N ALA A 166 23.01 -14.35 -3.54
CA ALA A 166 22.48 -13.87 -2.27
C ALA A 166 21.04 -13.36 -2.44
N ALA A 167 20.75 -12.59 -3.50
CA ALA A 167 19.40 -12.14 -3.80
C ALA A 167 18.45 -13.31 -4.09
N ALA A 168 18.91 -14.33 -4.83
CA ALA A 168 18.13 -15.54 -5.06
C ALA A 168 17.76 -16.28 -3.76
N ARG A 169 18.72 -16.40 -2.82
CA ARG A 169 18.45 -16.99 -1.49
C ARG A 169 17.44 -16.17 -0.69
N VAL A 170 17.59 -14.84 -0.67
CA VAL A 170 16.65 -13.94 0.02
C VAL A 170 15.25 -14.06 -0.59
N TYR A 171 15.13 -14.03 -1.92
CA TYR A 171 13.86 -14.20 -2.62
C TYR A 171 13.19 -15.54 -2.25
N GLY A 172 13.93 -16.65 -2.32
CA GLY A 172 13.42 -17.98 -1.97
C GLY A 172 13.00 -18.10 -0.51
N ALA A 173 13.81 -17.57 0.41
CA ALA A 173 13.53 -17.62 1.85
C ALA A 173 12.35 -16.75 2.26
N LEU A 174 12.18 -15.58 1.62
CA LEU A 174 11.08 -14.66 1.92
C LEU A 174 9.76 -15.03 1.24
N SER A 175 9.78 -15.75 0.11
CA SER A 175 8.55 -16.05 -0.63
C SER A 175 7.48 -16.75 0.24
N PRO A 176 7.75 -17.87 0.92
CA PRO A 176 6.72 -18.53 1.74
C PRO A 176 6.17 -17.67 2.91
N PRO A 177 6.99 -17.04 3.78
CA PRO A 177 6.46 -16.25 4.88
C PRO A 177 5.75 -14.98 4.39
N PHE A 178 6.25 -14.34 3.32
CA PHE A 178 5.55 -13.22 2.69
C PHE A 178 4.18 -13.66 2.19
N TYR A 179 4.09 -14.77 1.45
CA TYR A 179 2.82 -15.19 0.89
C TYR A 179 1.80 -15.57 1.96
N ALA A 180 2.24 -16.27 3.01
CA ALA A 180 1.37 -16.65 4.12
C ALA A 180 0.83 -15.41 4.86
N LEU A 181 1.70 -14.46 5.20
CA LEU A 181 1.28 -13.23 5.89
C LEU A 181 0.36 -12.38 5.00
N TYR A 182 0.68 -12.26 3.70
CA TYR A 182 -0.14 -11.53 2.74
C TYR A 182 -1.53 -12.14 2.58
N THR A 183 -1.62 -13.47 2.43
CA THR A 183 -2.91 -14.17 2.37
C THR A 183 -3.70 -13.98 3.67
N LEU A 184 -3.08 -14.04 4.84
CA LEU A 184 -3.78 -13.82 6.11
C LEU A 184 -4.33 -12.39 6.22
N VAL A 185 -3.48 -11.39 6.01
CA VAL A 185 -3.85 -10.00 6.26
C VAL A 185 -4.76 -9.47 5.15
N ARG A 186 -4.37 -9.62 3.89
CA ARG A 186 -5.12 -9.07 2.75
C ARG A 186 -6.20 -10.00 2.21
N GLY A 187 -6.06 -11.31 2.43
CA GLY A 187 -7.05 -12.31 2.01
C GLY A 187 -8.08 -12.70 3.06
N VAL A 188 -7.85 -12.39 4.33
CA VAL A 188 -8.82 -12.65 5.40
C VAL A 188 -9.20 -11.37 6.15
N ALA A 189 -8.23 -10.71 6.79
CA ALA A 189 -8.55 -9.54 7.62
C ALA A 189 -9.11 -8.36 6.79
N GLY A 190 -8.54 -8.09 5.62
CA GLY A 190 -9.03 -7.08 4.67
C GLY A 190 -10.50 -7.28 4.27
N PRO A 191 -10.89 -8.44 3.70
CA PRO A 191 -12.28 -8.74 3.38
C PRO A 191 -13.24 -8.63 4.57
N LEU A 192 -12.87 -9.17 5.74
CA LEU A 192 -13.70 -9.08 6.94
C LEU A 192 -13.92 -7.63 7.37
N PHE A 193 -12.89 -6.78 7.26
CA PHE A 193 -13.01 -5.36 7.56
C PHE A 193 -13.85 -4.62 6.52
N LEU A 194 -13.67 -4.93 5.23
CA LEU A 194 -14.50 -4.38 4.15
C LEU A 194 -15.99 -4.70 4.37
N LEU A 195 -16.34 -5.91 4.77
CA LEU A 195 -17.74 -6.27 5.07
C LEU A 195 -18.31 -5.40 6.19
N LYS A 196 -17.54 -5.15 7.26
CA LYS A 196 -17.97 -4.25 8.35
C LYS A 196 -18.15 -2.81 7.86
N MET A 197 -17.20 -2.31 7.08
CA MET A 197 -17.25 -0.97 6.49
C MET A 197 -18.46 -0.82 5.55
N ALA A 198 -18.70 -1.80 4.68
CA ALA A 198 -19.81 -1.81 3.75
C ALA A 198 -21.16 -1.86 4.48
N ALA A 199 -21.31 -2.75 5.45
CA ALA A 199 -22.53 -2.83 6.27
C ALA A 199 -22.85 -1.49 6.94
N PHE A 200 -21.85 -0.82 7.51
CA PHE A 200 -22.03 0.50 8.12
C PHE A 200 -22.47 1.56 7.10
N TYR A 201 -21.75 1.69 5.98
CA TYR A 201 -22.08 2.70 4.96
C TYR A 201 -23.44 2.47 4.28
N LEU A 202 -23.86 1.21 4.13
CA LEU A 202 -25.16 0.85 3.57
C LEU A 202 -26.31 0.97 4.58
N SER A 203 -26.03 0.92 5.89
CA SER A 203 -27.06 1.04 6.94
C SER A 203 -27.69 2.44 7.05
N GLY A 204 -27.12 3.44 6.39
CA GLY A 204 -27.57 4.83 6.48
C GLY A 204 -26.91 5.66 7.59
N GLN A 205 -26.13 5.04 8.49
CA GLN A 205 -25.48 5.74 9.63
C GLN A 205 -24.46 6.84 9.24
N ALA A 206 -24.12 6.96 7.97
CA ALA A 206 -23.18 7.96 7.44
C ALA A 206 -23.84 8.98 6.49
N VAL A 207 -25.17 8.94 6.31
CA VAL A 207 -25.86 9.72 5.25
C VAL A 207 -25.70 11.22 5.42
N ASP A 208 -25.64 11.71 6.65
CA ASP A 208 -25.59 13.14 6.96
C ASP A 208 -24.22 13.77 6.70
N VAL A 209 -23.17 12.94 6.58
CA VAL A 209 -21.77 13.40 6.53
C VAL A 209 -20.98 12.90 5.33
N ILE A 210 -21.34 11.75 4.76
CA ILE A 210 -20.66 11.18 3.58
C ILE A 210 -21.69 10.97 2.45
N PRO A 211 -21.57 11.67 1.31
CA PRO A 211 -22.47 11.51 0.18
C PRO A 211 -22.57 10.05 -0.28
N TRP A 212 -23.75 9.65 -0.75
CA TRP A 212 -24.02 8.26 -1.11
C TRP A 212 -23.05 7.73 -2.19
N TRP A 213 -22.72 8.55 -3.19
CA TRP A 213 -21.83 8.16 -4.27
C TRP A 213 -20.41 7.90 -3.76
N VAL A 214 -19.93 8.68 -2.78
CA VAL A 214 -18.62 8.49 -2.15
C VAL A 214 -18.59 7.15 -1.41
N ARG A 215 -19.60 6.88 -0.57
CA ARG A 215 -19.72 5.62 0.17
C ARG A 215 -19.70 4.40 -0.74
N ILE A 216 -20.54 4.41 -1.78
CA ILE A 216 -20.62 3.31 -2.74
C ILE A 216 -19.30 3.16 -3.51
N SER A 217 -18.70 4.28 -3.96
CA SER A 217 -17.43 4.26 -4.67
C SER A 217 -16.30 3.67 -3.82
N TRP A 218 -16.21 4.00 -2.54
CA TRP A 218 -15.20 3.44 -1.64
C TRP A 218 -15.36 1.93 -1.45
N ILE A 219 -16.60 1.45 -1.26
CA ILE A 219 -16.87 0.01 -1.13
C ILE A 219 -16.42 -0.72 -2.40
N LEU A 220 -16.78 -0.21 -3.58
CA LEU A 220 -16.45 -0.83 -4.86
C LEU A 220 -14.95 -0.81 -5.12
N VAL A 221 -14.30 0.35 -4.99
CA VAL A 221 -12.87 0.52 -5.27
C VAL A 221 -12.02 -0.34 -4.31
N VAL A 222 -12.31 -0.30 -3.01
CA VAL A 222 -11.59 -1.12 -2.02
C VAL A 222 -11.87 -2.61 -2.25
N GLY A 223 -13.12 -2.99 -2.56
CA GLY A 223 -13.50 -4.37 -2.87
C GLY A 223 -12.76 -4.92 -4.08
N THR A 224 -12.70 -4.18 -5.18
CA THR A 224 -11.94 -4.56 -6.36
C THR A 224 -10.45 -4.67 -6.06
N ALA A 225 -9.87 -3.72 -5.32
CA ALA A 225 -8.46 -3.76 -4.94
C ALA A 225 -8.11 -5.02 -4.12
N ILE A 226 -8.96 -5.39 -3.15
CA ILE A 226 -8.80 -6.61 -2.36
C ILE A 226 -8.96 -7.86 -3.24
N ALA A 227 -9.95 -7.91 -4.14
CA ALA A 227 -10.15 -9.06 -5.02
C ALA A 227 -8.94 -9.29 -5.94
N VAL A 228 -8.44 -8.23 -6.58
CA VAL A 228 -7.28 -8.30 -7.47
C VAL A 228 -6.00 -8.65 -6.70
N SER A 229 -5.82 -8.09 -5.50
CA SER A 229 -4.74 -8.45 -4.58
C SER A 229 -4.74 -9.96 -4.25
N ASN A 230 -5.92 -10.55 -4.05
CA ASN A 230 -6.06 -11.98 -3.77
C ASN A 230 -5.78 -12.86 -4.98
N LEU A 231 -6.20 -12.44 -6.18
CA LEU A 231 -5.85 -13.14 -7.42
C LEU A 231 -4.34 -13.12 -7.67
N TRP A 232 -3.69 -11.99 -7.40
CA TRP A 232 -2.25 -11.84 -7.55
C TRP A 232 -1.48 -12.80 -6.61
N ILE A 233 -1.80 -12.81 -5.31
CA ILE A 233 -1.10 -13.71 -4.39
C ILE A 233 -1.41 -15.19 -4.66
N TRP A 234 -2.62 -15.51 -5.12
CA TRP A 234 -2.96 -16.86 -5.57
C TRP A 234 -2.08 -17.32 -6.74
N ASN A 235 -1.81 -16.44 -7.70
CA ASN A 235 -0.90 -16.75 -8.81
C ASN A 235 0.53 -17.01 -8.31
N LEU A 236 1.03 -16.21 -7.37
CA LEU A 236 2.35 -16.42 -6.77
C LEU A 236 2.46 -17.76 -6.03
N TRP A 237 1.41 -18.15 -5.29
CA TRP A 237 1.35 -19.47 -4.67
C TRP A 237 1.42 -20.60 -5.69
N LYS A 238 0.67 -20.50 -6.80
CA LYS A 238 0.72 -21.51 -7.88
C LYS A 238 2.11 -21.63 -8.48
N GLU A 239 2.79 -20.50 -8.70
CA GLU A 239 4.15 -20.48 -9.24
C GLU A 239 5.15 -21.15 -8.30
N LEU A 240 5.11 -20.79 -7.01
CA LEU A 240 5.99 -21.39 -6.00
C LEU A 240 5.78 -22.91 -5.86
N VAL A 241 4.52 -23.35 -5.84
CA VAL A 241 4.20 -24.79 -5.79
C VAL A 241 4.68 -25.51 -7.05
N ARG A 242 4.60 -24.86 -8.23
CA ARG A 242 5.12 -25.42 -9.48
C ARG A 242 6.64 -25.56 -9.42
N GLU A 243 7.35 -24.55 -8.94
CA GLU A 243 8.81 -24.58 -8.78
C GLU A 243 9.25 -25.70 -7.82
N TRP A 244 8.58 -25.85 -6.68
CA TRP A 244 8.86 -26.95 -5.73
C TRP A 244 8.65 -28.34 -6.35
N LYS A 245 7.61 -28.51 -7.16
CA LYS A 245 7.36 -29.80 -7.85
C LYS A 245 8.43 -30.11 -8.89
N GLN A 246 8.96 -29.10 -9.58
CA GLN A 246 10.04 -29.27 -10.57
C GLN A 246 11.39 -29.58 -9.92
N GLN A 247 11.61 -29.11 -8.70
CA GLN A 247 12.84 -29.34 -7.94
C GLN A 247 12.79 -30.63 -7.10
N ALA A 248 11.64 -31.29 -7.00
CA ALA A 248 11.51 -32.55 -6.27
C ALA A 248 12.24 -33.70 -7.01
N PRO A 249 13.05 -34.52 -6.31
CA PRO A 249 13.70 -35.65 -6.94
C PRO A 249 12.67 -36.64 -7.51
N PRO A 250 12.97 -37.32 -8.64
CA PRO A 250 12.07 -38.29 -9.22
C PRO A 250 11.74 -39.37 -8.18
N LYS A 251 10.44 -39.70 -8.03
CA LYS A 251 10.02 -40.82 -7.18
C LYS A 251 10.76 -42.06 -7.65
N SER A 252 11.59 -42.67 -6.79
CA SER A 252 12.20 -43.96 -7.09
C SER A 252 11.06 -44.93 -7.38
N LYS A 253 11.06 -45.53 -8.58
CA LYS A 253 10.18 -46.68 -8.84
C LYS A 253 10.47 -47.69 -7.74
N LYS A 254 9.46 -48.05 -6.96
CA LYS A 254 9.56 -49.24 -6.12
C LYS A 254 9.61 -50.41 -7.09
N ASP A 255 10.78 -51.04 -7.20
CA ASP A 255 10.92 -52.32 -7.87
C ASP A 255 10.11 -53.33 -7.05
N THR A 256 8.98 -53.78 -7.61
CA THR A 256 8.20 -54.93 -7.17
C THR A 256 8.50 -56.11 -8.06
#